data_AF-A0A1L7D5N7-F1
#
_entry.id   AF-A0A1L7D5N7-F1
#
_cell.length_a   1.000
_cell.length_b   1.000
_cell.length_c   1.000
_cell.angle_alpha   90.00
_cell.angle_beta   90.00
_cell.angle_gamma   90.00
#
_symmetry.space_group_name_H-M   'P 1'
#
loop_
_entity.id
_entity.type
_entity.pdbx_description
1 polymer ?
#
loop_
_entity_poly.entity_id
_entity_poly.type
_entity_poly.pdbx_seq_one_letter_code
_entity_poly.pdbx_strand_id
1 'polypeptide(L)'
;MTTPAQSTGTTPHASDLATDAAGDRDAHAHQDQWLDEVSEPAQPIFDRATHRALMWFAGPARLMRRGYNFITTTPGKMTTMMVLLTVTIAAAGLSMANFSSARHERLDVLLSSTEPMNNAAHNLYTSLSLADTVASTTFVQAGDTPEISRQLYNDSIDRAAAAATQAVLGTDESDTHIRSLVGLIQRRLPVYTGMVEQARANHRSGNAVAVTYMTNASALMRDDILPAAGELFQLTSAKVATQERELTTPQWIPITGFLAAVGLLLVAQWWLWRLTRRRFNRGFLTGTALMLVALVWVVIANVLTWASGGQRFDTAAAPWEQLTNSQIAAQQARTAETLLLVNRQTPDSVSDEFTGMASAVNQALDSFTNAEHKEPRHQETVDSARAALAEWSVAHRLMVENLAAGNYDAAIYQATAVNPPEEIPTSAPAFSQLNNSLTQLIATTREVMRTYINDSLTVNRALGGAVGFLTIAAIFAIWVGIRPRLQEYL
;
A
#
# COMPACT_ATOMS: atom_id res chain seq x y z
N MET A 1 16.10 -52.19 -35.20
CA MET A 1 15.16 -51.61 -36.19
C MET A 1 15.81 -50.34 -36.72
N THR A 2 16.78 -50.46 -37.63
CA THR A 2 16.61 -50.40 -39.11
C THR A 2 16.14 -49.04 -39.61
N THR A 3 17.08 -48.09 -39.67
CA THR A 3 17.69 -47.43 -40.86
C THR A 3 16.88 -47.22 -42.17
N PRO A 4 17.37 -46.40 -43.14
CA PRO A 4 16.65 -45.27 -43.75
C PRO A 4 16.69 -45.31 -45.30
N ALA A 5 16.53 -44.17 -45.98
CA ALA A 5 16.95 -43.89 -47.38
C ALA A 5 17.00 -42.35 -47.52
N GLN A 6 18.07 -41.60 -47.88
CA GLN A 6 19.21 -41.75 -48.81
C GLN A 6 18.76 -42.25 -50.20
N SER A 7 19.05 -41.60 -51.34
CA SER A 7 20.23 -40.82 -51.71
C SER A 7 20.05 -40.12 -53.08
N THR A 8 20.95 -39.16 -53.38
CA THR A 8 21.67 -38.91 -54.67
C THR A 8 20.89 -38.55 -55.95
N GLY A 9 21.34 -37.67 -56.85
CA GLY A 9 22.61 -36.99 -57.04
C GLY A 9 22.73 -36.42 -58.47
N THR A 10 23.75 -35.58 -58.69
CA THR A 10 24.57 -35.40 -59.93
C THR A 10 23.98 -34.84 -61.25
N THR A 11 24.57 -33.71 -61.68
CA THR A 11 24.80 -33.17 -63.05
C THR A 11 25.77 -34.04 -63.90
N PRO A 12 26.24 -33.74 -65.15
CA PRO A 12 25.90 -32.75 -66.22
C PRO A 12 25.89 -33.33 -67.69
N HIS A 13 25.48 -32.54 -68.71
CA HIS A 13 25.93 -32.52 -70.15
C HIS A 13 24.87 -31.73 -70.99
N ALA A 14 25.16 -30.64 -71.74
CA ALA A 14 25.98 -30.39 -72.93
C ALA A 14 25.29 -30.72 -74.28
N SER A 15 25.44 -29.78 -75.25
CA SER A 15 25.14 -29.84 -76.70
C SER A 15 23.65 -29.78 -77.09
N ASP A 16 23.17 -29.17 -78.18
CA ASP A 16 23.75 -28.38 -79.27
C ASP A 16 22.57 -27.87 -80.15
N LEU A 17 22.79 -26.77 -80.90
CA LEU A 17 22.17 -26.41 -82.22
C LEU A 17 20.63 -26.12 -82.23
N ALA A 18 20.03 -25.20 -82.99
CA ALA A 18 20.40 -24.62 -84.28
C ALA A 18 19.57 -23.32 -84.57
N THR A 19 20.28 -22.26 -84.94
CA THR A 19 20.14 -21.45 -86.18
C THR A 19 18.76 -20.92 -86.61
N ASP A 20 18.66 -19.59 -86.50
CA ASP A 20 17.76 -18.71 -87.23
C ASP A 20 18.17 -18.57 -88.71
N ALA A 21 17.16 -18.41 -89.54
CA ALA A 21 17.26 -18.14 -90.97
C ALA A 21 17.43 -16.65 -91.25
N ALA A 22 18.32 -16.31 -92.20
CA ALA A 22 18.05 -15.42 -93.35
C ALA A 22 19.36 -14.85 -93.90
N GLY A 23 19.71 -15.26 -95.12
CA GLY A 23 20.40 -14.36 -96.06
C GLY A 23 19.43 -13.25 -96.49
N ASP A 24 19.84 -12.17 -97.12
CA ASP A 24 20.92 -12.02 -98.10
C ASP A 24 20.99 -10.53 -98.47
N ARG A 25 22.14 -10.08 -99.01
CA ARG A 25 22.34 -8.89 -99.89
C ARG A 25 22.33 -7.50 -99.25
N ASP A 26 23.23 -6.56 -99.54
CA ASP A 26 24.31 -6.38 -100.53
C ASP A 26 25.22 -5.24 -99.97
N ALA A 27 26.54 -5.40 -99.90
CA ALA A 27 27.56 -4.98 -100.88
C ALA A 27 27.82 -3.45 -101.00
N HIS A 28 28.90 -3.04 -100.32
CA HIS A 28 29.97 -2.10 -100.70
C HIS A 28 29.69 -0.64 -101.12
N ALA A 29 30.28 0.33 -100.40
CA ALA A 29 31.20 1.35 -100.96
C ALA A 29 31.69 2.38 -99.91
N HIS A 30 33.02 2.49 -99.81
CA HIS A 30 33.89 3.65 -99.56
C HIS A 30 33.56 4.66 -98.41
N GLN A 31 34.37 4.79 -97.34
CA GLN A 31 35.69 5.43 -97.21
C GLN A 31 35.60 6.89 -96.68
N ASP A 32 36.14 7.07 -95.47
CA ASP A 32 36.63 8.29 -94.78
C ASP A 32 35.70 9.50 -94.56
N GLN A 33 35.28 9.77 -93.30
CA GLN A 33 35.57 11.05 -92.60
C GLN A 33 35.14 11.09 -91.10
N TRP A 34 36.14 11.00 -90.21
CA TRP A 34 36.36 11.79 -88.97
C TRP A 34 35.27 11.89 -87.86
N LEU A 35 35.58 11.22 -86.74
CA LEU A 35 35.42 11.63 -85.32
C LEU A 35 34.18 12.44 -84.89
N ASP A 36 33.18 11.76 -84.31
CA ASP A 36 32.62 12.13 -83.00
C ASP A 36 32.01 10.88 -82.34
N GLU A 37 32.69 10.34 -81.33
CA GLU A 37 32.32 9.11 -80.64
C GLU A 37 31.31 9.45 -79.53
N VAL A 38 30.02 9.24 -79.80
CA VAL A 38 28.99 9.31 -78.76
C VAL A 38 29.09 8.05 -77.90
N SER A 39 29.82 8.16 -76.80
CA SER A 39 29.85 7.16 -75.74
C SER A 39 28.45 6.94 -75.15
N GLU A 40 27.87 5.75 -75.35
CA GLU A 40 26.74 5.28 -74.55
C GLU A 40 27.17 5.14 -73.07
N PRO A 41 26.40 5.63 -72.08
CA PRO A 41 26.71 5.38 -70.69
C PRO A 41 26.38 3.92 -70.34
N ALA A 42 27.42 3.16 -69.97
CA ALA A 42 27.33 1.81 -69.46
C ALA A 42 26.35 1.70 -68.27
N GLN A 43 25.38 0.79 -68.36
CA GLN A 43 24.56 0.39 -67.22
C GLN A 43 25.42 -0.41 -66.23
N PRO A 44 25.48 -0.03 -64.93
CA PRO A 44 26.21 -0.83 -63.96
C PRO A 44 25.40 -2.09 -63.59
N ILE A 45 26.07 -3.23 -63.73
CA ILE A 45 25.59 -4.55 -63.30
C ILE A 45 25.54 -4.56 -61.76
N PHE A 46 24.36 -4.34 -61.18
CA PHE A 46 24.12 -4.56 -59.76
C PHE A 46 23.48 -5.94 -59.54
N ASP A 47 24.10 -6.73 -58.65
CA ASP A 47 23.69 -8.08 -58.29
C ASP A 47 22.31 -8.10 -57.61
N ARG A 48 21.48 -9.11 -57.93
CA ARG A 48 20.06 -9.24 -57.52
C ARG A 48 19.88 -9.22 -55.99
N ALA A 49 20.90 -9.61 -55.22
CA ALA A 49 20.91 -9.57 -53.77
C ALA A 49 20.95 -8.13 -53.20
N THR A 50 21.72 -7.23 -53.83
CA THR A 50 21.83 -5.82 -53.41
C THR A 50 20.54 -5.05 -53.68
N HIS A 51 19.79 -5.43 -54.71
CA HIS A 51 18.50 -4.81 -55.03
C HIS A 51 17.40 -5.15 -54.01
N ARG A 52 17.40 -6.37 -53.46
CA ARG A 52 16.44 -6.77 -52.39
C ARG A 52 16.78 -6.12 -51.04
N ALA A 53 18.05 -6.00 -50.70
CA ALA A 53 18.48 -5.33 -49.46
C ALA A 53 18.13 -3.82 -49.46
N LEU A 54 18.24 -3.15 -50.62
CA LEU A 54 17.83 -1.76 -50.76
C LEU A 54 16.31 -1.56 -50.64
N MET A 55 15.47 -2.52 -51.00
CA MET A 55 14.01 -2.36 -50.87
C MET A 55 13.51 -2.39 -49.42
N TRP A 56 14.20 -3.10 -48.53
CA TRP A 56 13.82 -3.17 -47.11
C TRP A 56 14.22 -1.91 -46.32
N PHE A 57 15.35 -1.30 -46.64
CA PHE A 57 15.81 -0.06 -45.97
C PHE A 57 15.43 1.24 -46.69
N ALA A 58 15.16 1.22 -48.00
CA ALA A 58 14.81 2.44 -48.74
C ALA A 58 13.35 2.92 -48.53
N GLY A 59 12.44 2.03 -48.11
CA GLY A 59 11.06 2.39 -47.74
C GLY A 59 11.01 3.44 -46.61
N PRO A 60 11.58 3.16 -45.42
CA PRO A 60 11.63 4.12 -44.32
C PRO A 60 12.53 5.33 -44.60
N ALA A 61 13.65 5.16 -45.32
CA ALA A 61 14.55 6.28 -45.64
C ALA A 61 13.96 7.30 -46.63
N ARG A 62 13.15 6.86 -47.61
CA ARG A 62 12.44 7.78 -48.54
C ARG A 62 11.25 8.46 -47.86
N LEU A 63 10.55 7.77 -46.97
CA LEU A 63 9.52 8.36 -46.10
C LEU A 63 10.14 9.37 -45.13
N MET A 64 11.32 9.11 -44.57
CA MET A 64 12.09 10.07 -43.77
C MET A 64 12.54 11.29 -44.58
N ARG A 65 13.07 11.13 -45.81
CA ARG A 65 13.46 12.27 -46.66
C ARG A 65 12.25 13.10 -47.14
N ARG A 66 11.14 12.45 -47.53
CA ARG A 66 9.87 13.16 -47.84
C ARG A 66 9.30 13.83 -46.60
N GLY A 67 9.36 13.16 -45.44
CA GLY A 67 9.00 13.73 -44.15
C GLY A 67 9.84 14.97 -43.84
N TYR A 68 11.16 14.91 -44.00
CA TYR A 68 12.06 16.04 -43.75
C TYR A 68 11.80 17.23 -44.70
N ASN A 69 11.63 16.96 -46.00
CA ASN A 69 11.29 18.01 -46.96
C ASN A 69 9.89 18.60 -46.69
N PHE A 70 8.91 17.78 -46.30
CA PHE A 70 7.59 18.25 -45.86
C PHE A 70 7.70 19.09 -44.58
N ILE A 71 8.48 18.68 -43.58
CA ILE A 71 8.76 19.42 -42.34
C ILE A 71 9.39 20.78 -42.61
N THR A 72 10.15 20.95 -43.70
CA THR A 72 10.69 22.27 -44.06
C THR A 72 9.66 23.21 -44.69
N THR A 73 8.55 22.70 -45.23
CA THR A 73 7.45 23.51 -45.77
C THR A 73 6.57 24.12 -44.66
N THR A 74 5.99 25.29 -44.91
CA THR A 74 5.09 25.99 -43.97
C THR A 74 3.93 25.10 -43.45
N PRO A 75 3.21 24.30 -44.28
CA PRO A 75 2.21 23.37 -43.77
C PRO A 75 2.80 22.19 -42.97
N GLY A 76 3.97 21.65 -43.34
CA GLY A 76 4.59 20.56 -42.60
C GLY A 76 5.19 20.95 -41.25
N LYS A 77 5.64 22.21 -41.07
CA LYS A 77 5.99 22.76 -39.74
C LYS A 77 4.78 22.81 -38.81
N MET A 78 3.60 23.15 -39.32
CA MET A 78 2.39 23.20 -38.49
C MET A 78 1.90 21.81 -38.09
N THR A 79 1.93 20.83 -38.99
CA THR A 79 1.51 19.45 -38.68
C THR A 79 2.47 18.76 -37.71
N THR A 80 3.78 18.96 -37.84
CA THR A 80 4.75 18.39 -36.86
C THR A 80 4.63 18.99 -35.47
N MET A 81 4.44 20.31 -35.37
CA MET A 81 4.16 20.97 -34.09
C MET A 81 2.92 20.37 -33.41
N MET A 82 1.89 20.09 -34.20
CA MET A 82 0.62 19.56 -33.73
C MET A 82 0.73 18.10 -33.27
N VAL A 83 1.48 17.27 -33.99
CA VAL A 83 1.80 15.89 -33.59
C VAL A 83 2.63 15.91 -32.30
N LEU A 84 3.65 16.76 -32.21
CA LEU A 84 4.49 16.90 -31.02
C LEU A 84 3.65 17.31 -29.79
N LEU A 85 2.76 18.30 -29.94
CA LEU A 85 1.85 18.72 -28.87
C LEU A 85 0.91 17.61 -28.45
N THR A 86 0.32 16.90 -29.41
CA THR A 86 -0.60 15.78 -29.14
C THR A 86 0.12 14.67 -28.37
N VAL A 87 1.33 14.29 -28.79
CA VAL A 87 2.14 13.28 -28.10
C VAL A 87 2.51 13.74 -26.69
N THR A 88 2.87 15.01 -26.49
CA THR A 88 3.25 15.53 -25.17
C THR A 88 2.05 15.57 -24.22
N ILE A 89 0.90 16.06 -24.68
CA ILE A 89 -0.34 16.11 -23.88
C ILE A 89 -0.83 14.69 -23.57
N ALA A 90 -0.77 13.78 -24.54
CA ALA A 90 -1.13 12.38 -24.35
C ALA A 90 -0.18 11.68 -23.38
N ALA A 91 1.14 11.91 -23.47
CA ALA A 91 2.12 11.35 -22.55
C ALA A 91 1.92 11.85 -21.12
N ALA A 92 1.62 13.15 -20.94
CA ALA A 92 1.30 13.71 -19.63
C ALA A 92 0.01 13.11 -19.04
N GLY A 93 -1.04 12.98 -19.86
CA GLY A 93 -2.31 12.35 -19.45
C GLY A 93 -2.17 10.86 -19.12
N LEU A 94 -1.47 10.09 -19.97
CA LEU A 94 -1.21 8.66 -19.76
C LEU A 94 -0.31 8.42 -18.55
N SER A 95 0.70 9.25 -18.35
CA SER A 95 1.55 9.22 -17.17
C SER A 95 0.69 9.38 -15.91
N MET A 96 -0.17 10.40 -15.85
CA MET A 96 -1.07 10.63 -14.73
C MET A 96 -2.06 9.47 -14.51
N ALA A 97 -2.63 8.92 -15.60
CA ALA A 97 -3.53 7.77 -15.52
C ALA A 97 -2.84 6.52 -14.94
N ASN A 98 -1.64 6.19 -15.41
CA ASN A 98 -0.85 5.07 -14.90
C ASN A 98 -0.47 5.26 -13.44
N PHE A 99 -0.07 6.46 -13.03
CA PHE A 99 0.25 6.76 -11.64
C PHE A 99 -0.98 6.70 -10.73
N SER A 100 -2.13 7.18 -11.21
CA SER A 100 -3.41 7.07 -10.49
C SER A 100 -3.84 5.60 -10.31
N SER A 101 -3.64 4.77 -11.34
CA SER A 101 -3.94 3.34 -11.32
C SER A 101 -3.01 2.57 -10.37
N ALA A 102 -1.69 2.78 -10.47
CA ALA A 102 -0.71 2.15 -9.59
C ALA A 102 -0.92 2.53 -8.12
N ARG A 103 -1.34 3.77 -7.85
CA ARG A 103 -1.69 4.21 -6.50
C ARG A 103 -2.98 3.58 -5.99
N HIS A 104 -3.98 3.39 -6.85
CA HIS A 104 -5.20 2.67 -6.50
C HIS A 104 -4.90 1.23 -6.10
N GLU A 105 -4.11 0.51 -6.90
CA GLU A 105 -3.73 -0.88 -6.62
C GLU A 105 -2.99 -1.01 -5.29
N ARG A 106 -2.03 -0.11 -5.01
CA ARG A 106 -1.31 -0.11 -3.72
C ARG A 106 -2.18 0.25 -2.52
N LEU A 107 -3.12 1.20 -2.68
CA LEU A 107 -4.09 1.53 -1.63
C LEU A 107 -5.10 0.40 -1.41
N ASP A 108 -5.51 -0.29 -2.47
CA ASP A 108 -6.43 -1.42 -2.40
C ASP A 108 -5.78 -2.59 -1.66
N VAL A 109 -4.52 -2.91 -1.95
CA VAL A 109 -3.74 -3.92 -1.20
C VAL A 109 -3.61 -3.54 0.28
N LEU A 110 -3.28 -2.29 0.58
CA LEU A 110 -3.19 -1.79 1.97
C LEU A 110 -4.51 -1.95 2.73
N LEU A 111 -5.65 -1.64 2.10
CA LEU A 111 -6.97 -1.66 2.75
C LEU A 111 -7.63 -3.04 2.77
N SER A 112 -7.37 -3.88 1.78
CA SER A 112 -7.99 -5.20 1.65
C SER A 112 -7.17 -6.32 2.30
N SER A 113 -5.86 -6.12 2.46
CA SER A 113 -4.93 -7.15 2.93
C SER A 113 -4.13 -6.69 4.15
N THR A 114 -3.33 -5.62 4.03
CA THR A 114 -2.35 -5.27 5.06
C THR A 114 -2.97 -4.70 6.35
N GLU A 115 -3.94 -3.79 6.26
CA GLU A 115 -4.64 -3.23 7.42
C GLU A 115 -5.48 -4.28 8.17
N PRO A 116 -6.29 -5.11 7.47
CA PRO A 116 -7.02 -6.19 8.13
C PRO A 116 -6.09 -7.20 8.81
N MET A 117 -4.94 -7.52 8.20
CA MET A 117 -3.92 -8.38 8.80
C MET A 117 -3.34 -7.78 10.08
N ASN A 118 -2.95 -6.49 10.06
CA ASN A 118 -2.41 -5.86 11.26
C ASN A 118 -3.43 -5.80 12.41
N ASN A 119 -4.69 -5.50 12.07
CA ASN A 119 -5.77 -5.55 13.03
C ASN A 119 -6.03 -6.98 13.55
N ALA A 120 -5.93 -7.99 12.70
CA ALA A 120 -6.05 -9.38 13.12
C ALA A 120 -4.90 -9.78 14.06
N ALA A 121 -3.67 -9.34 13.80
CA ALA A 121 -2.53 -9.54 14.70
C ALA A 121 -2.75 -8.87 16.08
N HIS A 122 -3.27 -7.64 16.11
CA HIS A 122 -3.65 -6.95 17.34
C HIS A 122 -4.74 -7.70 18.13
N ASN A 123 -5.83 -8.07 17.44
CA ASN A 123 -6.93 -8.82 18.05
C ASN A 123 -6.47 -10.19 18.57
N LEU A 124 -5.53 -10.83 17.88
CA LEU A 124 -4.92 -12.08 18.31
C LEU A 124 -4.19 -11.89 19.65
N TYR A 125 -3.25 -10.94 19.72
CA TYR A 125 -2.49 -10.67 20.94
C TYR A 125 -3.41 -10.33 22.12
N THR A 126 -4.32 -9.37 21.93
CA THR A 126 -5.22 -8.90 22.98
C THR A 126 -6.17 -9.98 23.48
N SER A 127 -6.71 -10.80 22.58
CA SER A 127 -7.61 -11.90 22.97
C SER A 127 -6.87 -13.01 23.72
N LEU A 128 -5.63 -13.34 23.31
CA LEU A 128 -4.78 -14.30 24.02
C LEU A 128 -4.40 -13.80 25.42
N SER A 129 -4.01 -12.52 25.53
CA SER A 129 -3.67 -11.92 26.83
C SER A 129 -4.88 -11.87 27.76
N LEU A 130 -6.06 -11.54 27.22
CA LEU A 130 -7.31 -11.57 27.99
C LEU A 130 -7.63 -13.00 28.46
N ALA A 131 -7.48 -14.00 27.60
CA ALA A 131 -7.72 -15.39 27.96
C ALA A 131 -6.86 -15.84 29.15
N ASP A 132 -5.56 -15.55 29.14
CA ASP A 132 -4.64 -15.91 30.23
C ASP A 132 -4.90 -15.11 31.50
N THR A 133 -5.24 -13.84 31.38
CA THR A 133 -5.63 -13.01 32.54
C THR A 133 -6.89 -13.56 33.21
N VAL A 134 -7.91 -13.92 32.44
CA VAL A 134 -9.16 -14.49 32.99
C VAL A 134 -8.90 -15.87 33.58
N ALA A 135 -8.12 -16.73 32.92
CA ALA A 135 -7.79 -18.06 33.41
C ALA A 135 -7.00 -18.02 34.72
N SER A 136 -5.97 -17.19 34.80
CA SER A 136 -5.12 -17.05 35.99
C SER A 136 -5.85 -16.36 37.16
N THR A 137 -6.57 -15.26 36.90
CA THR A 137 -7.31 -14.54 37.95
C THR A 137 -8.39 -15.42 38.58
N THR A 138 -9.17 -16.15 37.76
CA THR A 138 -10.21 -17.05 38.26
C THR A 138 -9.65 -18.26 39.00
N PHE A 139 -8.42 -18.66 38.70
CA PHE A 139 -7.75 -19.76 39.41
C PHE A 139 -7.26 -19.35 40.79
N VAL A 140 -6.84 -18.09 40.98
CA VAL A 140 -6.38 -17.57 42.28
C VAL A 140 -7.56 -17.29 43.23
N GLN A 141 -8.75 -16.97 42.71
CA GLN A 141 -9.94 -16.80 43.53
C GLN A 141 -10.38 -18.13 44.14
N ALA A 142 -10.50 -18.18 45.47
CA ALA A 142 -11.00 -19.37 46.17
C ALA A 142 -12.50 -19.57 45.89
N GLY A 143 -12.86 -20.64 45.17
CA GLY A 143 -14.25 -21.01 44.90
C GLY A 143 -14.51 -21.56 43.50
N ASP A 144 -15.77 -21.77 43.17
CA ASP A 144 -16.19 -22.16 41.82
C ASP A 144 -16.01 -21.00 40.85
N THR A 145 -15.47 -21.29 39.66
CA THR A 145 -15.30 -20.29 38.59
C THR A 145 -16.66 -19.73 38.17
N PRO A 146 -16.88 -18.40 38.25
CA PRO A 146 -18.12 -17.78 37.79
C PRO A 146 -18.39 -18.07 36.31
N GLU A 147 -19.64 -18.34 35.96
CA GLU A 147 -20.02 -18.68 34.58
C GLU A 147 -19.68 -17.57 33.57
N ILE A 148 -19.79 -16.31 34.00
CA ILE A 148 -19.40 -15.14 33.19
C ILE A 148 -17.91 -15.20 32.82
N SER A 149 -17.04 -15.55 33.76
CA SER A 149 -15.60 -15.64 33.50
C SER A 149 -15.26 -16.81 32.57
N ARG A 150 -16.01 -17.92 32.65
CA ARG A 150 -15.86 -19.03 31.71
C ARG A 150 -16.25 -18.64 30.29
N GLN A 151 -17.38 -17.94 30.13
CA GLN A 151 -17.82 -17.44 28.83
C GLN A 151 -16.79 -16.46 28.24
N LEU A 152 -16.32 -15.51 29.04
CA LEU A 152 -15.31 -14.54 28.60
C LEU A 152 -14.00 -15.21 28.16
N TYR A 153 -13.56 -16.25 28.88
CA TYR A 153 -12.41 -17.06 28.50
C TYR A 153 -12.64 -17.76 27.15
N ASN A 154 -13.76 -18.47 26.97
CA ASN A 154 -14.06 -19.17 25.72
C ASN A 154 -14.15 -18.19 24.54
N ASP A 155 -14.88 -17.09 24.69
CA ASP A 155 -15.01 -16.04 23.67
C ASP A 155 -13.67 -15.43 23.29
N SER A 156 -12.74 -15.31 24.24
CA SER A 156 -11.39 -14.80 23.98
C SER A 156 -10.53 -15.83 23.21
N ILE A 157 -10.65 -17.12 23.50
CA ILE A 157 -9.98 -18.18 22.72
C ILE A 157 -10.53 -18.26 21.30
N ASP A 158 -11.85 -18.18 21.14
CA ASP A 158 -12.50 -18.21 19.83
C ASP A 158 -12.10 -17.00 18.98
N ARG A 159 -12.11 -15.79 19.57
CA ARG A 159 -11.62 -14.58 18.91
C ARG A 159 -10.15 -14.68 18.54
N ALA A 160 -9.30 -15.23 19.40
CA ALA A 160 -7.89 -15.47 19.08
C ALA A 160 -7.74 -16.43 17.89
N ALA A 161 -8.45 -17.56 17.87
CA ALA A 161 -8.38 -18.51 16.77
C ALA A 161 -8.84 -17.91 15.42
N ALA A 162 -9.93 -17.15 15.44
CA ALA A 162 -10.42 -16.43 14.27
C ALA A 162 -9.42 -15.36 13.79
N ALA A 163 -8.87 -14.56 14.72
CA ALA A 163 -7.89 -13.53 14.42
C ALA A 163 -6.59 -14.11 13.85
N ALA A 164 -6.09 -15.24 14.38
CA ALA A 164 -4.95 -15.95 13.80
C ALA A 164 -5.19 -16.34 12.35
N THR A 165 -6.37 -16.87 12.04
CA THR A 165 -6.74 -17.26 10.67
C THR A 165 -6.81 -16.04 9.75
N GLN A 166 -7.43 -14.95 10.20
CA GLN A 166 -7.50 -13.69 9.44
C GLN A 166 -6.12 -13.07 9.18
N ALA A 167 -5.21 -13.14 10.15
CA ALA A 167 -3.85 -12.64 9.99
C ALA A 167 -3.11 -13.37 8.84
N VAL A 168 -3.34 -14.67 8.65
CA VAL A 168 -2.72 -15.43 7.55
C VAL A 168 -3.32 -15.07 6.19
N LEU A 169 -4.62 -14.75 6.12
CA LEU A 169 -5.27 -14.41 4.85
C LEU A 169 -4.70 -13.15 4.18
N GLY A 170 -4.15 -12.22 4.97
CA GLY A 170 -3.50 -11.02 4.44
C GLY A 170 -2.02 -11.17 4.11
N THR A 171 -1.49 -12.41 4.05
CA THR A 171 -0.08 -12.67 3.78
C THR A 171 0.22 -13.07 2.34
N ASP A 172 1.32 -12.56 1.80
CA ASP A 172 1.85 -12.95 0.49
C ASP A 172 2.85 -14.12 0.61
N GLU A 173 3.31 -14.67 -0.52
CA GLU A 173 4.31 -15.76 -0.54
C GLU A 173 5.64 -15.36 0.14
N SER A 174 5.99 -14.07 0.13
CA SER A 174 7.18 -13.53 0.78
C SER A 174 7.09 -13.49 2.31
N ASP A 175 5.89 -13.54 2.89
CA ASP A 175 5.65 -13.36 4.33
C ASP A 175 5.85 -14.66 5.13
N THR A 176 6.94 -15.37 4.83
CA THR A 176 7.26 -16.68 5.43
C THR A 176 7.37 -16.63 6.95
N HIS A 177 7.98 -15.56 7.50
CA HIS A 177 8.13 -15.37 8.93
C HIS A 177 6.79 -15.16 9.65
N ILE A 178 5.94 -14.28 9.11
CA ILE A 178 4.57 -14.02 9.62
C ILE A 178 3.76 -15.32 9.66
N ARG A 179 3.78 -16.10 8.57
CA ARG A 179 3.10 -17.41 8.51
C ARG A 179 3.64 -18.40 9.54
N SER A 180 4.95 -18.37 9.80
CA SER A 180 5.59 -19.23 10.79
C SER A 180 5.15 -18.90 12.23
N LEU A 181 5.03 -17.61 12.56
CA LEU A 181 4.55 -17.14 13.87
C LEU A 181 3.09 -17.55 14.10
N VAL A 182 2.22 -17.35 13.11
CA VAL A 182 0.83 -17.82 13.23
C VAL A 182 0.75 -19.34 13.37
N GLY A 183 1.54 -20.08 12.59
CA GLY A 183 1.61 -21.55 12.70
C GLY A 183 2.12 -22.03 14.07
N LEU A 184 3.01 -21.28 14.72
CA LEU A 184 3.42 -21.54 16.10
C LEU A 184 2.23 -21.34 17.06
N ILE A 185 1.56 -20.18 16.99
CA ILE A 185 0.43 -19.84 17.86
C ILE A 185 -0.70 -20.87 17.72
N GLN A 186 -1.14 -21.19 16.50
CA GLN A 186 -2.22 -22.15 16.24
C GLN A 186 -1.90 -23.56 16.74
N ARG A 187 -0.62 -23.95 16.77
CA ARG A 187 -0.18 -25.27 17.28
C ARG A 187 -0.07 -25.31 18.80
N ARG A 188 0.29 -24.19 19.44
CA ARG A 188 0.44 -24.10 20.90
C ARG A 188 -0.89 -23.83 21.61
N LEU A 189 -1.83 -23.14 20.96
CA LEU A 189 -3.11 -22.75 21.56
C LEU A 189 -3.93 -23.95 22.09
N PRO A 190 -4.07 -25.09 21.37
CA PRO A 190 -4.76 -26.26 21.91
C PRO A 190 -4.06 -26.90 23.12
N VAL A 191 -2.73 -26.79 23.19
CA VAL A 191 -1.95 -27.30 24.34
C VAL A 191 -2.23 -26.44 25.56
N TYR A 192 -2.23 -25.11 25.39
CA TYR A 192 -2.60 -24.16 26.42
C TYR A 192 -4.02 -24.43 26.97
N THR A 193 -5.02 -24.49 26.09
CA THR A 193 -6.42 -24.71 26.52
C THR A 193 -6.58 -26.05 27.23
N GLY A 194 -5.90 -27.11 26.75
CA GLY A 194 -5.86 -28.41 27.41
C GLY A 194 -5.27 -28.39 28.81
N MET A 195 -4.20 -27.61 29.05
CA MET A 195 -3.60 -27.45 30.39
C MET A 195 -4.51 -26.65 31.33
N VAL A 196 -5.16 -25.59 30.84
CA VAL A 196 -6.12 -24.80 31.64
C VAL A 196 -7.30 -25.66 32.09
N GLU A 197 -7.85 -26.49 31.21
CA GLU A 197 -8.95 -27.39 31.58
C GLU A 197 -8.51 -28.49 32.55
N GLN A 198 -7.29 -29.03 32.41
CA GLN A 198 -6.71 -29.95 33.39
C GLN A 198 -6.53 -29.29 34.76
N ALA A 199 -6.05 -28.04 34.79
CA ALA A 199 -5.94 -27.26 36.02
C ALA A 199 -7.31 -27.08 36.69
N ARG A 200 -8.34 -26.67 35.93
CA ARG A 200 -9.71 -26.49 36.43
C ARG A 200 -10.34 -27.78 36.95
N ALA A 201 -10.16 -28.89 36.25
CA ALA A 201 -10.66 -30.20 36.68
C ALA A 201 -10.01 -30.62 38.00
N ASN A 202 -8.69 -30.50 38.12
CA ASN A 202 -7.96 -30.83 39.34
C ASN A 202 -8.26 -29.87 40.49
N HIS A 203 -8.48 -28.58 40.22
CA HIS A 203 -8.85 -27.57 41.21
C HIS A 203 -10.20 -27.92 41.86
N ARG A 204 -11.20 -28.32 41.05
CA ARG A 204 -12.51 -28.78 41.54
C ARG A 204 -12.42 -30.04 42.42
N SER A 205 -11.40 -30.88 42.20
CA SER A 205 -11.15 -32.07 43.02
C SER A 205 -10.25 -31.82 44.23
N GLY A 206 -9.76 -30.59 44.44
CA GLY A 206 -8.84 -30.25 45.54
C GLY A 206 -7.42 -30.81 45.35
N ASN A 207 -7.03 -31.19 44.14
CA ASN A 207 -5.71 -31.76 43.87
C ASN A 207 -4.64 -30.66 43.74
N ALA A 208 -3.55 -30.77 44.49
CA ALA A 208 -2.44 -29.81 44.47
C ALA A 208 -1.77 -29.64 43.09
N VAL A 209 -1.85 -30.65 42.22
CA VAL A 209 -1.31 -30.60 40.84
C VAL A 209 -1.97 -29.54 39.96
N ALA A 210 -3.16 -29.04 40.34
CA ALA A 210 -3.85 -27.98 39.62
C ALA A 210 -2.98 -26.73 39.42
N VAL A 211 -2.21 -26.35 40.45
CA VAL A 211 -1.32 -25.19 40.43
C VAL A 211 -0.20 -25.39 39.42
N THR A 212 0.35 -26.60 39.32
CA THR A 212 1.40 -26.94 38.36
C THR A 212 0.89 -26.84 36.92
N TYR A 213 -0.31 -27.34 36.64
CA TYR A 213 -0.92 -27.22 35.30
C TYR A 213 -1.18 -25.76 34.93
N MET A 214 -1.74 -24.96 35.85
CA MET A 214 -1.99 -23.55 35.58
C MET A 214 -0.68 -22.76 35.36
N THR A 215 0.33 -23.01 36.19
CA THR A 215 1.64 -22.34 36.06
C THR A 215 2.30 -22.68 34.72
N ASN A 216 2.25 -23.94 34.28
CA ASN A 216 2.76 -24.37 32.98
C ASN A 216 1.95 -23.78 31.82
N ALA A 217 0.63 -23.68 31.95
CA ALA A 217 -0.23 -23.06 30.94
C ALA A 217 0.13 -21.57 30.76
N SER A 218 0.22 -20.81 31.86
CA SER A 218 0.59 -19.40 31.78
C SER A 218 2.04 -19.20 31.34
N ALA A 219 2.97 -20.10 31.68
CA ALA A 219 4.32 -20.08 31.11
C ALA A 219 4.28 -20.29 29.59
N LEU A 220 3.52 -21.26 29.09
CA LEU A 220 3.35 -21.47 27.64
C LEU A 220 2.75 -20.24 26.95
N MET A 221 1.77 -19.57 27.57
CA MET A 221 1.20 -18.35 27.03
C MET A 221 2.24 -17.23 26.97
N ARG A 222 2.98 -16.99 28.05
CA ARG A 222 3.90 -15.85 28.18
C ARG A 222 5.24 -16.02 27.49
N ASP A 223 5.76 -17.24 27.44
CA ASP A 223 7.12 -17.50 26.94
C ASP A 223 7.11 -17.84 25.44
N ASP A 224 6.01 -18.42 24.94
CA ASP A 224 5.90 -18.85 23.54
C ASP A 224 4.82 -18.06 22.77
N ILE A 225 3.57 -18.05 23.25
CA ILE A 225 2.42 -17.61 22.45
C ILE A 225 2.35 -16.08 22.32
N LEU A 226 2.38 -15.35 23.44
CA LEU A 226 2.30 -13.88 23.47
C LEU A 226 3.52 -13.22 22.81
N PRO A 227 4.77 -13.68 22.99
CA PRO A 227 5.90 -13.15 22.25
C PRO A 227 5.76 -13.34 20.75
N ALA A 228 5.30 -14.51 20.29
CA ALA A 228 5.04 -14.74 18.88
C ALA A 228 3.93 -13.83 18.34
N ALA A 229 2.85 -13.61 19.11
CA ALA A 229 1.77 -12.70 18.73
C ALA A 229 2.23 -11.23 18.74
N GLY A 230 3.10 -10.84 19.67
CA GLY A 230 3.67 -9.50 19.75
C GLY A 230 4.63 -9.21 18.60
N GLU A 231 5.49 -10.18 18.26
CA GLU A 231 6.37 -10.09 17.09
C GLU A 231 5.57 -10.01 15.79
N LEU A 232 4.52 -10.83 15.67
CA LEU A 232 3.58 -10.78 14.55
C LEU A 232 3.02 -9.36 14.40
N PHE A 233 2.52 -8.77 15.49
CA PHE A 233 1.96 -7.42 15.50
C PHE A 233 2.98 -6.34 15.12
N GLN A 234 4.23 -6.45 15.59
CA GLN A 234 5.30 -5.51 15.23
C GLN A 234 5.63 -5.58 13.73
N LEU A 235 5.73 -6.79 13.17
CA LEU A 235 6.02 -6.99 11.75
C LEU A 235 4.89 -6.47 10.86
N THR A 236 3.64 -6.74 11.22
CA THR A 236 2.48 -6.26 10.46
C THR A 236 2.35 -4.73 10.56
N SER A 237 2.61 -4.15 11.72
CA SER A 237 2.63 -2.68 11.89
C SER A 237 3.75 -2.02 11.09
N ALA A 238 4.96 -2.60 11.08
CA ALA A 238 6.05 -2.11 10.23
C ALA A 238 5.72 -2.20 8.73
N LYS A 239 5.01 -3.26 8.31
CA LYS A 239 4.55 -3.42 6.92
C LYS A 239 3.52 -2.36 6.53
N VAL A 240 2.57 -2.03 7.42
CA VAL A 240 1.63 -0.91 7.21
C VAL A 240 2.40 0.42 7.08
N ALA A 241 3.29 0.72 8.02
CA ALA A 241 4.05 1.97 8.05
C ALA A 241 4.95 2.17 6.83
N THR A 242 5.57 1.10 6.32
CA THR A 242 6.40 1.14 5.11
C THR A 242 5.57 1.37 3.85
N GLN A 243 4.47 0.64 3.67
CA GLN A 243 3.56 0.82 2.53
C GLN A 243 2.91 2.21 2.53
N GLU A 244 2.60 2.75 3.71
CA GLU A 244 2.08 4.11 3.86
C GLU A 244 3.12 5.18 3.49
N ARG A 245 4.39 5.02 3.90
CA ARG A 245 5.48 5.93 3.51
C ARG A 245 5.72 5.94 2.00
N GLU A 246 5.65 4.78 1.34
CA GLU A 246 5.73 4.72 -0.12
C GLU A 246 4.59 5.48 -0.79
N LEU A 247 3.40 5.45 -0.19
CA LEU A 247 2.25 6.22 -0.65
C LEU A 247 2.40 7.72 -0.35
N THR A 248 3.13 8.18 0.67
CA THR A 248 3.21 9.63 0.96
C THR A 248 4.31 10.39 0.19
N THR A 249 5.08 9.73 -0.67
CA THR A 249 6.16 10.38 -1.45
C THR A 249 5.61 11.39 -2.50
N PRO A 250 6.15 12.64 -2.56
CA PRO A 250 5.71 13.65 -3.53
C PRO A 250 5.96 13.23 -4.97
N GLN A 251 4.93 13.35 -5.82
CA GLN A 251 5.00 12.90 -7.22
C GLN A 251 5.56 13.98 -8.15
N TRP A 252 6.88 14.05 -8.29
CA TRP A 252 7.54 15.03 -9.15
C TRP A 252 7.36 14.73 -10.66
N ILE A 253 7.26 13.46 -11.05
CA ILE A 253 7.24 13.04 -12.47
C ILE A 253 6.02 13.59 -13.24
N PRO A 254 4.76 13.45 -12.78
CA PRO A 254 3.61 13.98 -13.50
C PRO A 254 3.63 15.51 -13.64
N ILE A 255 4.13 16.21 -12.62
CA ILE A 255 4.21 17.67 -12.59
C ILE A 255 5.13 18.17 -13.70
N THR A 256 6.29 17.53 -13.88
CA THR A 256 7.22 17.90 -14.96
C THR A 256 6.61 17.71 -16.35
N GLY A 257 5.79 16.66 -16.54
CA GLY A 257 5.09 16.40 -17.80
C GLY A 257 4.04 17.47 -18.13
N PHE A 258 3.23 17.89 -17.15
CA PHE A 258 2.27 18.98 -17.34
C PHE A 258 2.94 20.33 -17.54
N LEU A 259 4.03 20.63 -16.81
CA LEU A 259 4.83 21.84 -17.03
C LEU A 259 5.39 21.89 -18.46
N ALA A 260 5.93 20.76 -18.94
CA ALA A 260 6.45 20.65 -20.29
C ALA A 260 5.36 20.87 -21.35
N ALA A 261 4.17 20.30 -21.14
CA ALA A 261 3.02 20.49 -22.04
C ALA A 261 2.55 21.95 -22.11
N VAL A 262 2.42 22.62 -20.96
CA VAL A 262 2.05 24.05 -20.90
C VAL A 262 3.14 24.93 -21.54
N GLY A 263 4.41 24.65 -21.27
CA GLY A 263 5.55 25.36 -21.88
C GLY A 263 5.56 25.25 -23.40
N LEU A 264 5.36 24.05 -23.95
CA LEU A 264 5.27 23.82 -25.40
C LEU A 264 4.09 24.55 -26.04
N LEU A 265 2.94 24.61 -25.36
CA LEU A 265 1.77 25.34 -25.85
C LEU A 265 2.03 26.86 -25.90
N LEU A 266 2.70 27.43 -24.90
CA LEU A 266 3.08 28.85 -24.90
C LEU A 266 4.07 29.18 -26.03
N VAL A 267 5.08 28.31 -26.23
CA VAL A 267 6.02 28.45 -27.36
C VAL A 267 5.28 28.37 -28.69
N ALA A 268 4.29 27.47 -28.83
CA ALA A 268 3.47 27.35 -30.03
C ALA A 268 2.65 28.60 -30.33
N GLN A 269 2.01 29.17 -29.31
CA GLN A 269 1.25 30.41 -29.45
C GLN A 269 2.16 31.58 -29.83
N TRP A 270 3.34 31.70 -29.20
CA TRP A 270 4.31 32.73 -29.51
C TRP A 270 4.84 32.62 -30.95
N TRP A 271 5.18 31.41 -31.39
CA TRP A 271 5.63 31.16 -32.76
C TRP A 271 4.55 31.54 -33.78
N LEU A 272 3.31 31.10 -33.57
CA LEU A 272 2.18 31.41 -34.46
C LEU A 272 1.90 32.92 -34.51
N TRP A 273 2.00 33.61 -33.38
CA TRP A 273 1.87 35.06 -33.31
C TRP A 273 2.95 35.77 -34.13
N ARG A 274 4.21 35.35 -33.99
CA ARG A 274 5.35 35.91 -34.72
C ARG A 274 5.26 35.69 -36.23
N LEU A 275 4.75 34.52 -36.65
CA LEU A 275 4.66 34.14 -38.06
C LEU A 275 3.46 34.78 -38.78
N THR A 276 2.32 34.95 -38.09
CA THR A 276 1.06 35.34 -38.77
C THR A 276 0.56 36.76 -38.48
N ARG A 277 1.17 37.53 -37.56
CA ARG A 277 0.81 38.94 -37.22
C ARG A 277 -0.69 39.22 -36.97
N ARG A 278 -1.54 38.20 -36.83
CA ARG A 278 -2.99 38.27 -36.58
C ARG A 278 -3.34 37.68 -35.21
N ARG A 279 -4.46 38.16 -34.65
CA ARG A 279 -4.92 37.92 -33.27
C ARG A 279 -5.14 36.42 -32.97
N PHE A 280 -4.83 36.05 -31.72
CA PHE A 280 -4.90 34.74 -31.08
C PHE A 280 -5.89 33.72 -31.69
N ASN A 281 -5.40 32.50 -31.96
CA ASN A 281 -6.25 31.38 -32.37
C ASN A 281 -7.04 30.85 -31.17
N ARG A 282 -8.38 30.91 -31.26
CA ARG A 282 -9.30 30.53 -30.16
C ARG A 282 -9.10 29.09 -29.70
N GLY A 283 -8.81 28.14 -30.61
CA GLY A 283 -8.64 26.72 -30.25
C GLY A 283 -7.35 26.43 -29.47
N PHE A 284 -6.28 27.17 -29.75
CA PHE A 284 -5.06 27.09 -28.93
C PHE A 284 -5.26 27.72 -27.56
N LEU A 285 -6.05 28.81 -27.48
CA LEU A 285 -6.32 29.49 -26.23
C LEU A 285 -7.15 28.61 -25.28
N THR A 286 -8.19 27.95 -25.80
CA THR A 286 -8.99 26.99 -25.05
C THR A 286 -8.17 25.77 -24.64
N GLY A 287 -7.32 25.24 -25.52
CA GLY A 287 -6.37 24.16 -25.17
C GLY A 287 -5.43 24.54 -24.02
N THR A 288 -4.84 25.74 -24.04
CA THR A 288 -4.02 26.24 -22.91
C THR A 288 -4.82 26.43 -21.64
N ALA A 289 -6.05 26.96 -21.71
CA ALA A 289 -6.88 27.16 -20.54
C ALA A 289 -7.23 25.82 -19.88
N LEU A 290 -7.60 24.81 -20.67
CA LEU A 290 -7.89 23.46 -20.17
C LEU A 290 -6.66 22.81 -19.51
N MET A 291 -5.47 22.95 -20.10
CA MET A 291 -4.23 22.42 -19.50
C MET A 291 -3.77 23.19 -18.27
N LEU A 292 -4.01 24.50 -18.18
CA LEU A 292 -3.76 25.28 -16.97
C LEU A 292 -4.70 24.88 -15.83
N VAL A 293 -5.99 24.68 -16.13
CA VAL A 293 -6.94 24.15 -15.16
C VAL A 293 -6.48 22.77 -14.67
N ALA A 294 -6.09 21.87 -15.58
CA ALA A 294 -5.54 20.56 -15.20
C ALA A 294 -4.26 20.68 -14.33
N LEU A 295 -3.34 21.58 -14.69
CA LEU A 295 -2.11 21.82 -13.92
C LEU A 295 -2.42 22.32 -12.51
N VAL A 296 -3.25 23.37 -12.38
CA VAL A 296 -3.65 23.94 -11.09
C VAL A 296 -4.34 22.88 -10.25
N TRP A 297 -5.20 22.07 -10.85
CA TRP A 297 -5.90 20.99 -10.17
C TRP A 297 -4.93 19.90 -9.65
N VAL A 298 -3.95 19.49 -10.46
CA VAL A 298 -2.88 18.55 -10.04
C VAL A 298 -2.02 19.14 -8.93
N VAL A 299 -1.66 20.42 -9.02
CA VAL A 299 -0.88 21.11 -7.98
C VAL A 299 -1.66 21.19 -6.68
N ILE A 300 -2.94 21.56 -6.72
CA ILE A 300 -3.82 21.58 -5.52
C ILE A 300 -3.91 20.18 -4.91
N ALA A 301 -4.13 19.14 -5.72
CA ALA A 301 -4.16 17.77 -5.23
C ALA A 301 -2.83 17.35 -4.58
N ASN A 302 -1.69 17.73 -5.17
CA ASN A 302 -0.36 17.44 -4.60
C ASN A 302 -0.13 18.21 -3.31
N VAL A 303 -0.50 19.49 -3.25
CA VAL A 303 -0.39 20.33 -2.04
C VAL A 303 -1.31 19.80 -0.94
N LEU A 304 -2.53 19.36 -1.25
CA LEU A 304 -3.42 18.72 -0.29
C LEU A 304 -2.85 17.38 0.21
N THR A 305 -2.18 16.61 -0.65
CA THR A 305 -1.51 15.35 -0.30
C THR A 305 -0.26 15.59 0.56
N TRP A 306 0.49 16.66 0.28
CA TRP A 306 1.71 17.02 1.01
C TRP A 306 1.39 17.69 2.36
N ALA A 307 0.42 18.62 2.37
CA ALA A 307 -0.06 19.28 3.58
C ALA A 307 -0.83 18.32 4.49
N SER A 308 -1.48 17.27 3.94
CA SER A 308 -1.99 16.18 4.76
C SER A 308 -0.84 15.33 5.31
N GLY A 309 0.13 14.95 4.47
CA GLY A 309 1.28 14.12 4.85
C GLY A 309 2.22 14.70 5.92
N GLY A 310 2.42 16.02 5.96
CA GLY A 310 3.38 16.65 6.89
C GLY A 310 2.81 17.22 8.19
N GLN A 311 1.49 17.45 8.28
CA GLN A 311 0.90 18.16 9.43
C GLN A 311 -0.49 17.66 9.85
N ARG A 312 -1.07 16.68 9.13
CA ARG A 312 -2.42 16.15 9.40
C ARG A 312 -2.46 14.63 9.58
N PHE A 313 -1.44 13.90 9.13
CA PHE A 313 -1.29 12.45 9.36
C PHE A 313 -0.84 12.11 10.80
N ASP A 314 0.00 12.96 11.41
CA ASP A 314 0.32 12.89 12.85
C ASP A 314 -0.92 13.01 13.75
N THR A 315 -2.04 13.53 13.22
CA THR A 315 -3.29 13.70 13.98
C THR A 315 -4.31 12.59 13.73
N ALA A 316 -4.26 11.83 12.63
CA ALA A 316 -5.28 10.80 12.35
C ALA A 316 -4.79 9.35 12.53
N ALA A 317 -3.53 9.06 12.22
CA ALA A 317 -2.96 7.70 12.29
C ALA A 317 -2.14 7.46 13.57
N ALA A 318 -1.44 8.48 14.07
CA ALA A 318 -0.60 8.37 15.27
C ALA A 318 -1.36 8.00 16.56
N PRO A 319 -2.62 8.43 16.77
CA PRO A 319 -3.37 8.02 17.97
C PRO A 319 -3.63 6.51 18.01
N TRP A 320 -3.80 5.85 16.85
CA TRP A 320 -4.13 4.42 16.80
C TRP A 320 -2.98 3.55 17.31
N GLU A 321 -1.75 3.82 16.85
CA GLU A 321 -0.57 3.08 17.28
C GLU A 321 -0.29 3.32 18.77
N GLN A 322 -0.40 4.56 19.24
CA GLN A 322 -0.20 4.90 20.65
C GLN A 322 -1.25 4.25 21.56
N LEU A 323 -2.53 4.30 21.19
CA LEU A 323 -3.61 3.63 21.92
C LEU A 323 -3.39 2.12 21.97
N THR A 324 -3.05 1.51 20.83
CA THR A 324 -2.79 0.08 20.73
C THR A 324 -1.61 -0.35 21.60
N ASN A 325 -0.48 0.35 21.51
CA ASN A 325 0.70 0.07 22.33
C ASN A 325 0.40 0.27 23.83
N SER A 326 -0.38 1.29 24.18
CA SER A 326 -0.80 1.52 25.57
C SER A 326 -1.73 0.43 26.09
N GLN A 327 -2.62 -0.12 25.26
CA GLN A 327 -3.48 -1.26 25.61
C GLN A 327 -2.64 -2.52 25.86
N ILE A 328 -1.63 -2.78 25.02
CA ILE A 328 -0.69 -3.88 25.20
C ILE A 328 0.09 -3.70 26.50
N ALA A 329 0.60 -2.49 26.78
CA ALA A 329 1.31 -2.19 28.03
C ALA A 329 0.42 -2.39 29.26
N ALA A 330 -0.85 -1.96 29.19
CA ALA A 330 -1.83 -2.21 30.26
C ALA A 330 -2.05 -3.72 30.48
N GLN A 331 -2.15 -4.51 29.41
CA GLN A 331 -2.27 -5.96 29.53
C GLN A 331 -1.03 -6.59 30.18
N GLN A 332 0.17 -6.18 29.79
CA GLN A 332 1.43 -6.64 30.38
C GLN A 332 1.53 -6.29 31.87
N ALA A 333 1.19 -5.05 32.24
CA ALA A 333 1.16 -4.61 33.63
C ALA A 333 0.17 -5.45 34.46
N ARG A 334 -1.00 -5.78 33.92
CA ARG A 334 -1.98 -6.64 34.61
C ARG A 334 -1.45 -8.06 34.85
N THR A 335 -0.74 -8.62 33.87
CA THR A 335 -0.06 -9.91 34.02
C THR A 335 1.03 -9.85 35.10
N ALA A 336 1.82 -8.77 35.13
CA ALA A 336 2.87 -8.55 36.12
C ALA A 336 2.31 -8.45 37.55
N GLU A 337 1.20 -7.72 37.76
CA GLU A 337 0.49 -7.69 39.06
C GLU A 337 0.08 -9.09 39.53
N THR A 338 -0.47 -9.89 38.63
CA THR A 338 -0.95 -11.24 38.96
C THR A 338 0.23 -12.15 39.34
N LEU A 339 1.37 -12.02 38.65
CA LEU A 339 2.59 -12.75 38.97
C LEU A 339 3.20 -12.34 40.30
N LEU A 340 3.15 -11.05 40.64
CA LEU A 340 3.62 -10.54 41.91
C LEU A 340 2.91 -11.24 43.08
N LEU A 341 1.61 -11.47 42.96
CA LEU A 341 0.81 -12.21 43.95
C LEU A 341 1.18 -13.69 44.03
N VAL A 342 1.42 -14.34 42.89
CA VAL A 342 1.74 -15.78 42.82
C VAL A 342 3.15 -16.05 43.35
N ASN A 343 4.15 -15.29 42.90
CA ASN A 343 5.55 -15.55 43.17
C ASN A 343 6.09 -14.82 44.42
N ARG A 344 5.31 -13.90 45.01
CA ARG A 344 5.74 -13.06 46.15
C ARG A 344 7.08 -12.36 45.88
N GLN A 345 7.26 -11.91 44.64
CA GLN A 345 8.46 -11.22 44.18
C GLN A 345 8.60 -9.84 44.83
N THR A 346 9.79 -9.25 44.71
CA THR A 346 10.05 -7.89 45.21
C THR A 346 9.16 -6.88 44.46
N PRO A 347 8.39 -6.01 45.14
CA PRO A 347 7.40 -5.15 44.49
C PRO A 347 7.98 -4.06 43.58
N ASP A 348 9.22 -3.63 43.82
CA ASP A 348 9.78 -2.39 43.25
C ASP A 348 9.80 -2.38 41.70
N SER A 349 10.21 -3.48 41.05
CA SER A 349 10.29 -3.52 39.58
C SER A 349 8.91 -3.45 38.91
N VAL A 350 7.89 -4.03 39.54
CA VAL A 350 6.52 -4.05 39.01
C VAL A 350 5.88 -2.66 39.13
N SER A 351 6.18 -1.93 40.21
CA SER A 351 5.69 -0.55 40.39
C SER A 351 6.28 0.45 39.39
N ASP A 352 7.55 0.28 39.01
CA ASP A 352 8.19 1.10 37.97
C ASP A 352 7.56 0.82 36.60
N GLU A 353 7.38 -0.45 36.22
CA GLU A 353 6.71 -0.85 34.99
C GLU A 353 5.26 -0.34 34.93
N PHE A 354 4.52 -0.42 36.04
CA PHE A 354 3.17 0.11 36.14
C PHE A 354 3.13 1.63 35.93
N THR A 355 4.05 2.37 36.52
CA THR A 355 4.14 3.83 36.36
C THR A 355 4.44 4.21 34.91
N GLY A 356 5.37 3.49 34.27
CA GLY A 356 5.67 3.64 32.84
C GLY A 356 4.43 3.40 31.97
N MET A 357 3.72 2.30 32.21
CA MET A 357 2.46 1.98 31.54
C MET A 357 1.40 3.08 31.72
N ALA A 358 1.18 3.55 32.94
CA ALA A 358 0.19 4.60 33.23
C ALA A 358 0.53 5.92 32.52
N SER A 359 1.82 6.26 32.41
CA SER A 359 2.26 7.43 31.64
C SER A 359 1.99 7.27 30.14
N ALA A 360 2.24 6.08 29.58
CA ALA A 360 2.01 5.79 28.17
C ALA A 360 0.51 5.84 27.81
N VAL A 361 -0.36 5.32 28.69
CA VAL A 361 -1.82 5.41 28.51
C VAL A 361 -2.29 6.86 28.52
N ASN A 362 -1.84 7.68 29.48
CA ASN A 362 -2.21 9.10 29.51
C ASN A 362 -1.72 9.84 28.27
N GLN A 363 -0.49 9.60 27.82
CA GLN A 363 0.05 10.19 26.61
C GLN A 363 -0.76 9.80 25.36
N ALA A 364 -1.16 8.53 25.25
CA ALA A 364 -2.01 8.06 24.16
C ALA A 364 -3.38 8.74 24.17
N LEU A 365 -4.02 8.87 25.34
CA LEU A 365 -5.30 9.57 25.50
C LEU A 365 -5.18 11.06 25.16
N ASP A 366 -4.11 11.73 25.58
CA ASP A 366 -3.83 13.13 25.25
C ASP A 366 -3.65 13.33 23.74
N SER A 367 -2.91 12.42 23.09
CA SER A 367 -2.72 12.44 21.64
C SER A 367 -4.06 12.32 20.89
N PHE A 368 -4.95 11.46 21.37
CA PHE A 368 -6.28 11.25 20.82
C PHE A 368 -7.16 12.49 21.01
N THR A 369 -7.21 13.07 22.22
CA THR A 369 -7.97 14.31 22.47
C THR A 369 -7.47 15.49 21.62
N ASN A 370 -6.14 15.62 21.44
CA ASN A 370 -5.55 16.67 20.61
C ASN A 370 -5.93 16.50 19.13
N ALA A 371 -6.05 15.26 18.65
CA ALA A 371 -6.56 14.95 17.32
C ALA A 371 -8.05 15.27 17.15
N GLU A 372 -8.85 15.04 18.19
CA GLU A 372 -10.31 15.14 18.14
C GLU A 372 -10.85 16.57 18.30
N HIS A 373 -10.01 17.56 18.64
CA HIS A 373 -10.37 18.97 18.95
C HIS A 373 -11.29 19.69 17.95
N LYS A 374 -11.54 19.13 16.77
CA LYS A 374 -12.46 19.70 15.77
C LYS A 374 -13.92 19.33 16.01
N GLU A 375 -14.23 18.22 16.69
CA GLU A 375 -15.59 17.77 17.05
C GLU A 375 -15.50 16.77 18.23
N PRO A 376 -15.75 17.15 19.50
CA PRO A 376 -15.59 16.26 20.65
C PRO A 376 -16.73 15.24 20.74
N ARG A 377 -16.57 14.10 20.08
CA ARG A 377 -17.56 13.00 20.03
C ARG A 377 -17.27 11.90 21.05
N HIS A 378 -16.03 11.76 21.49
CA HIS A 378 -15.55 10.65 22.31
C HIS A 378 -14.91 11.09 23.64
N GLN A 379 -15.14 12.34 24.05
CA GLN A 379 -14.66 12.90 25.31
C GLN A 379 -15.06 12.04 26.52
N GLU A 380 -16.30 11.54 26.55
CA GLU A 380 -16.81 10.68 27.63
C GLU A 380 -16.02 9.36 27.75
N THR A 381 -15.68 8.74 26.62
CA THR A 381 -14.88 7.50 26.61
C THR A 381 -13.45 7.76 27.08
N VAL A 382 -12.86 8.91 26.72
CA VAL A 382 -11.53 9.33 27.21
C VAL A 382 -11.56 9.57 28.71
N ASP A 383 -12.58 10.26 29.22
CA ASP A 383 -12.73 10.55 30.64
C ASP A 383 -12.94 9.26 31.44
N SER A 384 -13.75 8.32 30.92
CA SER A 384 -13.89 6.97 31.47
C SER A 384 -12.56 6.21 31.52
N ALA A 385 -11.75 6.27 30.46
CA ALA A 385 -10.43 5.63 30.44
C ALA A 385 -9.49 6.22 31.50
N ARG A 386 -9.47 7.55 31.65
CA ARG A 386 -8.66 8.24 32.67
C ARG A 386 -9.10 7.90 34.09
N ALA A 387 -10.41 7.88 34.34
CA ALA A 387 -10.97 7.51 35.64
C ALA A 387 -10.59 6.05 36.00
N ALA A 388 -10.77 5.12 35.06
CA ALA A 388 -10.40 3.73 35.25
C ALA A 388 -8.90 3.53 35.51
N LEU A 389 -8.03 4.26 34.79
CA LEU A 389 -6.59 4.24 35.05
C LEU A 389 -6.24 4.78 36.44
N ALA A 390 -6.91 5.86 36.88
CA ALA A 390 -6.71 6.43 38.20
C ALA A 390 -7.12 5.44 39.31
N GLU A 391 -8.30 4.82 39.19
CA GLU A 391 -8.77 3.78 40.11
C GLU A 391 -7.80 2.59 40.16
N TRP A 392 -7.34 2.11 39.00
CA TRP A 392 -6.37 1.03 38.94
C TRP A 392 -5.05 1.41 39.60
N SER A 393 -4.58 2.64 39.42
CA SER A 393 -3.34 3.12 40.06
C SER A 393 -3.42 3.16 41.59
N VAL A 394 -4.60 3.49 42.14
CA VAL A 394 -4.85 3.43 43.58
C VAL A 394 -4.87 1.98 44.03
N ALA A 395 -5.57 1.10 43.29
CA ALA A 395 -5.67 -0.30 43.65
C ALA A 395 -4.32 -1.03 43.59
N HIS A 396 -3.50 -0.74 42.58
CA HIS A 396 -2.14 -1.24 42.44
C HIS A 396 -1.28 -0.89 43.67
N ARG A 397 -1.33 0.36 44.11
CA ARG A 397 -0.56 0.84 45.27
C ARG A 397 -0.97 0.13 46.54
N LEU A 398 -2.28 0.04 46.79
CA LEU A 398 -2.82 -0.70 47.94
C LEU A 398 -2.45 -2.18 47.90
N MET A 399 -2.42 -2.80 46.71
CA MET A 399 -2.00 -4.19 46.54
C MET A 399 -0.52 -4.36 46.93
N VAL A 400 0.35 -3.49 46.43
CA VAL A 400 1.79 -3.50 46.72
C VAL A 400 2.07 -3.25 48.20
N GLU A 401 1.40 -2.27 48.81
CA GLU A 401 1.52 -1.96 50.25
C GLU A 401 1.12 -3.14 51.12
N ASN A 402 -0.01 -3.79 50.82
CA ASN A 402 -0.46 -4.97 51.55
C ASN A 402 0.50 -6.15 51.39
N LEU A 403 1.05 -6.34 50.18
CA LEU A 403 2.04 -7.38 49.93
C LEU A 403 3.34 -7.13 50.70
N ALA A 404 3.83 -5.89 50.72
CA ALA A 404 5.00 -5.49 51.48
C ALA A 404 4.80 -5.63 53.00
N ALA A 405 3.58 -5.39 53.49
CA ALA A 405 3.19 -5.59 54.89
C ALA A 405 2.96 -7.08 55.26
N GLY A 406 2.99 -8.00 54.30
CA GLY A 406 2.71 -9.42 54.50
C GLY A 406 1.22 -9.79 54.58
N ASN A 407 0.31 -8.84 54.29
CA ASN A 407 -1.13 -9.04 54.26
C ASN A 407 -1.59 -9.62 52.91
N TYR A 408 -1.26 -10.88 52.66
CA TYR A 408 -1.53 -11.55 51.37
C TYR A 408 -3.02 -11.58 50.99
N ASP A 409 -3.91 -11.85 51.94
CA ASP A 409 -5.35 -11.93 51.66
C ASP A 409 -5.92 -10.57 51.21
N ALA A 410 -5.44 -9.48 51.81
CA ALA A 410 -5.80 -8.12 51.42
C ALA A 410 -5.25 -7.77 50.04
N ALA A 411 -4.00 -8.17 49.72
CA ALA A 411 -3.42 -7.96 48.40
C ALA A 411 -4.18 -8.74 47.30
N ILE A 412 -4.57 -9.99 47.57
CA ILE A 412 -5.38 -10.80 46.64
C ILE A 412 -6.76 -10.16 46.45
N TYR A 413 -7.40 -9.71 47.53
CA TYR A 413 -8.68 -9.00 47.45
C TYR A 413 -8.57 -7.76 46.57
N GLN A 414 -7.58 -6.92 46.83
CA GLN A 414 -7.33 -5.66 46.12
C GLN A 414 -7.12 -5.87 44.62
N ALA A 415 -6.45 -6.95 44.25
CA ALA A 415 -6.14 -7.25 42.87
C ALA A 415 -7.28 -7.93 42.12
N THR A 416 -8.10 -8.75 42.78
CA THR A 416 -8.99 -9.72 42.11
C THR A 416 -10.47 -9.50 42.36
N ALA A 417 -10.88 -8.76 43.39
CA ALA A 417 -12.30 -8.58 43.68
C ALA A 417 -13.02 -7.82 42.55
N VAL A 418 -14.04 -8.47 41.98
CA VAL A 418 -14.77 -7.98 40.79
C VAL A 418 -15.90 -7.01 41.17
N ASN A 419 -16.50 -7.20 42.34
CA ASN A 419 -17.56 -6.35 42.88
C ASN A 419 -17.17 -5.89 44.29
N PRO A 420 -16.19 -4.99 44.43
CA PRO A 420 -15.90 -4.42 45.73
C PRO A 420 -17.08 -3.54 46.22
N PRO A 421 -17.26 -3.37 47.53
CA PRO A 421 -18.03 -2.25 48.07
C PRO A 421 -17.48 -0.93 47.48
N GLU A 422 -18.34 0.06 47.26
CA GLU A 422 -17.99 1.34 46.59
C GLU A 422 -16.78 2.09 47.19
N GLU A 423 -16.34 1.75 48.40
CA GLU A 423 -15.30 2.46 49.13
C GLU A 423 -13.86 1.98 48.86
N ILE A 424 -13.65 0.80 48.25
CA ILE A 424 -12.30 0.25 48.02
C ILE A 424 -12.13 -0.07 46.53
N PRO A 425 -11.34 0.73 45.77
CA PRO A 425 -11.11 0.46 44.35
C PRO A 425 -10.37 -0.88 44.20
N THR A 426 -10.61 -1.65 43.15
CA THR A 426 -9.87 -2.91 42.91
C THR A 426 -9.35 -2.97 41.49
N SER A 427 -8.23 -3.66 41.29
CA SER A 427 -7.53 -3.63 40.00
C SER A 427 -8.33 -4.31 38.88
N ALA A 428 -9.07 -5.39 39.18
CA ALA A 428 -9.81 -6.17 38.18
C ALA A 428 -10.89 -5.37 37.41
N PRO A 429 -11.88 -4.71 38.07
CA PRO A 429 -12.89 -3.92 37.37
C PRO A 429 -12.29 -2.67 36.71
N ALA A 430 -11.34 -2.00 37.35
CA ALA A 430 -10.67 -0.82 36.79
C ALA A 430 -9.89 -1.15 35.51
N PHE A 431 -9.13 -2.25 35.49
CA PHE A 431 -8.47 -2.75 34.28
C PHE A 431 -9.47 -3.10 33.18
N SER A 432 -10.56 -3.79 33.52
CA SER A 432 -11.60 -4.15 32.56
C SER A 432 -12.21 -2.91 31.90
N GLN A 433 -12.55 -1.89 32.71
CA GLN A 433 -13.09 -0.63 32.23
C GLN A 433 -12.10 0.11 31.33
N LEU A 434 -10.82 0.21 31.75
CA LEU A 434 -9.76 0.81 30.95
C LEU A 434 -9.61 0.11 29.59
N ASN A 435 -9.51 -1.23 29.60
CA ASN A 435 -9.35 -2.02 28.39
C ASN A 435 -10.55 -1.87 27.44
N ASN A 436 -11.77 -1.77 27.97
CA ASN A 436 -12.98 -1.53 27.17
C ASN A 436 -12.97 -0.14 26.55
N SER A 437 -12.65 0.91 27.31
CA SER A 437 -12.54 2.27 26.78
C SER A 437 -11.45 2.39 25.72
N LEU A 438 -10.27 1.82 25.94
CA LEU A 438 -9.20 1.78 24.92
C LEU A 438 -9.63 1.02 23.66
N THR A 439 -10.32 -0.11 23.81
CA THR A 439 -10.85 -0.88 22.67
C THR A 439 -11.84 -0.05 21.84
N GLN A 440 -12.72 0.70 22.49
CA GLN A 440 -13.67 1.59 21.82
C GLN A 440 -12.94 2.72 21.08
N LEU A 441 -11.97 3.39 21.71
CA LEU A 441 -11.19 4.47 21.08
C LEU A 441 -10.38 3.97 19.87
N ILE A 442 -9.79 2.77 19.96
CA ILE A 442 -9.09 2.11 18.86
C ILE A 442 -10.04 1.83 17.70
N ALA A 443 -11.24 1.30 17.97
CA ALA A 443 -12.25 1.02 16.96
C ALA A 443 -12.74 2.30 16.25
N THR A 444 -12.99 3.37 17.01
CA THR A 444 -13.35 4.69 16.48
C THR A 444 -12.27 5.25 15.55
N THR A 445 -11.01 5.22 15.99
CA THR A 445 -9.88 5.76 15.18
C THR A 445 -9.82 5.07 13.81
N ARG A 446 -10.12 3.77 13.77
CA ARG A 446 -10.19 2.98 12.53
C ARG A 446 -11.35 3.37 11.63
N GLU A 447 -12.54 3.63 12.17
CA GLU A 447 -13.69 4.07 11.39
C GLU A 447 -13.44 5.44 10.74
N VAL A 448 -12.83 6.36 11.49
CA VAL A 448 -12.40 7.67 10.99
C VAL A 448 -11.35 7.51 9.89
N MET A 449 -10.35 6.66 10.09
CA MET A 449 -9.31 6.36 9.09
C MET A 449 -9.92 5.79 7.80
N ARG A 450 -10.83 4.80 7.90
CA ARG A 450 -11.51 4.20 6.74
C ARG A 450 -12.38 5.21 6.00
N THR A 451 -13.11 6.06 6.72
CA THR A 451 -13.94 7.11 6.11
C THR A 451 -13.08 8.13 5.39
N TYR A 452 -11.99 8.60 6.02
CA TYR A 452 -11.05 9.53 5.40
C TYR A 452 -10.37 8.95 4.15
N ILE A 453 -10.00 7.68 4.19
CA ILE A 453 -9.40 7.00 3.03
C ILE A 453 -10.43 6.80 1.91
N ASN A 454 -11.67 6.40 2.22
CA ASN A 454 -12.74 6.26 1.23
C ASN A 454 -13.13 7.59 0.59
N ASP A 455 -13.22 8.67 1.38
CA ASP A 455 -13.48 10.02 0.87
C ASP A 455 -12.33 10.50 -0.01
N SER A 456 -11.09 10.24 0.41
CA SER A 456 -9.89 10.52 -0.39
C SER A 456 -9.88 9.73 -1.70
N LEU A 457 -10.30 8.46 -1.71
CA LEU A 457 -10.42 7.64 -2.93
C LEU A 457 -11.51 8.17 -3.88
N THR A 458 -12.64 8.64 -3.35
CA THR A 458 -13.74 9.18 -4.16
C THR A 458 -13.32 10.48 -4.85
N VAL A 459 -12.66 11.37 -4.10
CA VAL A 459 -12.07 12.60 -4.65
C VAL A 459 -10.96 12.27 -5.67
N ASN A 460 -10.13 11.25 -5.42
CA ASN A 460 -9.04 10.87 -6.31
C ASN A 460 -9.50 10.15 -7.61
N ARG A 461 -10.61 9.39 -7.57
CA ARG A 461 -11.26 8.86 -8.78
C ARG A 461 -11.83 9.97 -9.66
N ALA A 462 -12.45 10.98 -9.04
CA ALA A 462 -12.90 12.17 -9.75
C ALA A 462 -11.71 12.94 -10.38
N LEU A 463 -10.56 13.00 -9.69
CA LEU A 463 -9.31 13.61 -10.17
C LEU A 463 -8.77 12.94 -11.44
N GLY A 464 -8.61 11.61 -11.45
CA GLY A 464 -8.08 10.88 -12.62
C GLY A 464 -8.99 10.98 -13.85
N GLY A 465 -10.31 10.86 -13.63
CA GLY A 465 -11.31 10.99 -14.71
C GLY A 465 -11.37 12.41 -15.28
N ALA A 466 -11.35 13.45 -14.43
CA ALA A 466 -11.40 14.83 -14.86
C ALA A 466 -10.15 15.25 -15.65
N VAL A 467 -8.94 14.86 -15.20
CA VAL A 467 -7.70 15.18 -15.91
C VAL A 467 -7.61 14.43 -17.25
N GLY A 468 -8.06 13.18 -17.30
CA GLY A 468 -8.19 12.42 -18.56
C GLY A 468 -9.16 13.09 -19.53
N PHE A 469 -10.32 13.55 -19.05
CA PHE A 469 -11.27 14.29 -19.87
C PHE A 469 -10.72 15.64 -20.37
N LEU A 470 -10.06 16.41 -19.49
CA LEU A 470 -9.45 17.70 -19.84
C LEU A 470 -8.34 17.56 -20.88
N THR A 471 -7.52 16.50 -20.80
CA THR A 471 -6.44 16.23 -21.77
C THR A 471 -7.00 15.85 -23.15
N ILE A 472 -8.04 14.99 -23.19
CA ILE A 472 -8.74 14.65 -24.44
C ILE A 472 -9.42 15.89 -25.05
N ALA A 473 -10.10 16.69 -24.23
CA ALA A 473 -10.75 17.92 -24.67
C ALA A 473 -9.74 18.96 -25.20
N ALA A 474 -8.56 19.07 -24.57
CA ALA A 474 -7.48 19.94 -25.03
C ALA A 474 -6.93 19.52 -26.39
N ILE A 475 -6.69 18.22 -26.61
CA ILE A 475 -6.27 17.68 -27.91
C ILE A 475 -7.32 18.00 -28.98
N PHE A 476 -8.59 17.78 -28.68
CA PHE A 476 -9.69 18.07 -29.61
C PHE A 476 -9.78 19.56 -29.95
N ALA A 477 -9.65 20.45 -28.96
CA ALA A 477 -9.67 21.89 -29.16
C ALA A 477 -8.53 22.40 -30.06
N ILE A 478 -7.33 21.83 -29.93
CA ILE A 478 -6.17 22.13 -30.79
C ILE A 478 -6.45 21.71 -32.23
N TRP A 479 -7.04 20.53 -32.43
CA TRP A 479 -7.40 20.01 -33.76
C TRP A 479 -8.48 20.83 -34.46
N VAL A 480 -9.55 21.19 -33.76
CA VAL A 480 -10.61 22.03 -34.32
C VAL A 480 -10.10 23.45 -34.64
N GLY A 481 -9.21 24.00 -33.80
CA GLY A 481 -8.66 25.36 -33.99
C GLY A 481 -7.71 25.51 -35.17
N ILE A 482 -7.05 24.44 -35.61
CA ILE A 482 -6.11 24.46 -36.75
C ILE A 482 -6.83 24.24 -38.09
N ARG A 483 -7.99 23.56 -38.08
CA ARG A 483 -8.73 23.15 -39.28
C ARG A 483 -8.96 24.25 -40.32
N PRO A 484 -9.38 25.49 -39.96
CA PRO A 484 -9.58 26.57 -40.93
C PRO A 484 -8.28 26.99 -41.63
N ARG A 485 -7.13 26.89 -40.94
CA ARG A 485 -5.83 27.29 -41.50
C ARG A 485 -5.24 26.22 -42.40
N LEU A 486 -5.41 24.93 -42.09
CA LEU A 486 -4.95 23.86 -43.00
C LEU A 486 -5.70 23.90 -44.34
N GLN A 487 -6.95 24.33 -44.33
CA GLN A 487 -7.77 24.50 -45.54
C GLN A 487 -7.38 25.73 -46.38
N GLU A 488 -6.62 26.69 -45.84
CA GLU A 488 -6.11 27.84 -46.60
C GLU A 488 -4.81 27.52 -47.37
N TYR A 489 -4.12 26.43 -47.03
CA TYR A 489 -2.82 26.05 -47.64
C TYR A 489 -2.86 24.72 -48.44
N LEU A 490 -3.99 24.03 -48.41
CA LEU A 490 -4.32 22.89 -49.29
C LEU A 490 -5.15 23.40 -50.46
#